data_AF-M1CZQ6-F1
#
_entry.id   AF-M1CZQ6-F1
#
_cell.length_a   1.000
_cell.length_b   1.000
_cell.length_c   1.000
_cell.angle_alpha   90.00
_cell.angle_beta   90.00
_cell.angle_gamma   90.00
#
_symmetry.space_group_name_H-M   'P 1'
#
loop_
_entity.id
_entity.type
_entity.pdbx_description
1 polymer ?
#
loop_
_entity_poly.entity_id
_entity_poly.type
_entity_poly.pdbx_seq_one_letter_code
_entity_poly.pdbx_strand_id
1 'polypeptide(L)'
;MHELLSIHMPAYDDSIIKGVASVMASYSSWNGRKMHTDHDLVTGFLKDWQGIDRLTSPPHANYTYSVETSILAGVDMVMVPYYFTEFINDLTYLVKNNFIPTDRIDDAVERILSVKFTLGLFENPYTDFSLINEVGRQERTTILGAIKSAVDPGTEVIYVENPDSKYATSSGFDYAIVVVGEHTCAESAGDSPTLTMADPGPDVINNVCQSMKCVVIVISGRPLVLEPYLLSIDALVAAWN
;
A
#
# COMPACT_ATOMS: atom_id res chain seq x y z
N MET A 1 0.29 -18.66 -17.96
CA MET A 1 1.64 -18.05 -18.04
C MET A 1 1.63 -16.76 -18.86
N HIS A 2 1.04 -16.76 -20.07
CA HIS A 2 1.01 -15.57 -20.92
C HIS A 2 0.46 -14.31 -20.22
N GLU A 3 -0.70 -14.41 -19.56
CA GLU A 3 -1.32 -13.29 -18.85
C GLU A 3 -0.43 -12.72 -17.72
N LEU A 4 0.09 -13.58 -16.85
CA LEU A 4 1.04 -13.22 -15.78
C LEU A 4 2.22 -12.42 -16.34
N LEU A 5 2.86 -12.92 -17.40
CA LEU A 5 4.02 -12.28 -18.02
C LEU A 5 3.66 -10.96 -18.73
N SER A 6 2.47 -10.87 -19.33
CA SER A 6 2.06 -9.69 -20.11
C SER A 6 1.50 -8.55 -19.27
N ILE A 7 0.86 -8.84 -18.13
CA ILE A 7 0.17 -7.84 -17.31
C ILE A 7 0.95 -7.53 -16.03
N HIS A 8 1.42 -8.56 -15.32
CA HIS A 8 1.91 -8.41 -13.94
C HIS A 8 3.44 -8.38 -13.81
N MET A 9 4.17 -8.92 -14.78
CA MET A 9 5.65 -8.95 -14.78
C MET A 9 6.39 -7.79 -15.47
N PRO A 10 5.83 -7.01 -16.42
CA PRO A 10 6.63 -6.01 -17.14
C PRO A 10 7.33 -4.99 -16.25
N ALA A 11 6.67 -4.52 -15.20
CA ALA A 11 7.24 -3.56 -14.26
C ALA A 11 8.39 -4.15 -13.42
N TYR A 12 8.42 -5.47 -13.19
CA TYR A 12 9.56 -6.12 -12.53
C TYR A 12 10.77 -6.05 -13.44
N ASP A 13 10.65 -6.41 -14.72
CA ASP A 13 11.76 -6.37 -15.68
C ASP A 13 12.40 -4.99 -15.73
N ASP A 14 11.58 -3.94 -15.88
CA ASP A 14 12.03 -2.54 -15.83
C ASP A 14 12.76 -2.19 -14.52
N SER A 15 12.26 -2.68 -13.39
CA SER A 15 12.84 -2.40 -12.06
C SER A 15 14.18 -3.10 -11.88
N ILE A 16 14.32 -4.32 -12.39
CA ILE A 16 15.55 -5.11 -12.35
C ILE A 16 16.60 -4.49 -13.24
N ILE A 17 16.25 -4.07 -14.46
CA ILE A 17 17.14 -3.33 -15.36
C ILE A 17 17.64 -2.04 -14.70
N LYS A 18 16.78 -1.36 -13.92
CA LYS A 18 17.15 -0.15 -13.16
C LYS A 18 17.96 -0.44 -11.88
N GLY A 19 18.23 -1.70 -11.56
CA GLY A 19 19.07 -2.09 -10.43
C GLY A 19 18.35 -2.06 -9.08
N VAL A 20 17.06 -2.43 -9.03
CA VAL A 20 16.35 -2.57 -7.75
C VAL A 20 17.08 -3.53 -6.80
N ALA A 21 17.37 -3.08 -5.58
CA ALA A 21 18.20 -3.83 -4.63
C ALA A 21 17.47 -4.96 -3.89
N SER A 22 16.13 -4.90 -3.89
CA SER A 22 15.29 -5.88 -3.21
C SER A 22 13.91 -5.93 -3.84
N VAL A 23 13.32 -7.12 -3.80
CA VAL A 23 12.01 -7.37 -4.34
C VAL A 23 11.22 -8.15 -3.30
N MET A 24 9.91 -7.96 -3.17
CA MET A 24 9.08 -8.63 -2.14
C MET A 24 8.06 -9.57 -2.78
N ALA A 25 7.92 -10.76 -2.24
CA ALA A 25 7.07 -11.84 -2.68
C ALA A 25 5.67 -11.59 -2.12
N SER A 26 4.67 -11.80 -2.97
CA SER A 26 3.28 -11.52 -2.63
C SER A 26 2.72 -12.59 -1.69
N TYR A 27 1.79 -12.22 -0.80
CA TYR A 27 0.99 -13.18 -0.04
C TYR A 27 0.04 -14.01 -0.91
N SER A 28 -0.23 -13.55 -2.14
CA SER A 28 -1.16 -14.17 -3.07
C SER A 28 -0.69 -15.55 -3.53
N SER A 29 -1.59 -16.26 -4.18
CA SER A 29 -1.29 -17.51 -4.87
C SER A 29 -1.42 -17.31 -6.38
N TRP A 30 -0.56 -17.97 -7.15
CA TRP A 30 -0.72 -18.12 -8.59
C TRP A 30 -1.20 -19.53 -8.91
N ASN A 31 -2.37 -19.66 -9.54
CA ASN A 31 -3.02 -20.94 -9.84
C ASN A 31 -3.05 -21.93 -8.64
N GLY A 32 -3.32 -21.40 -7.44
CA GLY A 32 -3.42 -22.17 -6.20
C GLY A 32 -2.09 -22.40 -5.47
N ARG A 33 -0.93 -22.14 -6.10
CA ARG A 33 0.38 -22.22 -5.44
C ARG A 33 0.75 -20.89 -4.80
N LYS A 34 1.19 -20.90 -3.54
CA LYS A 34 1.63 -19.69 -2.84
C LYS A 34 2.92 -19.16 -3.45
N MET A 35 3.00 -17.84 -3.68
CA MET A 35 4.21 -17.23 -4.25
C MET A 35 5.45 -17.49 -3.39
N HIS A 36 5.30 -17.44 -2.06
CA HIS A 36 6.35 -17.72 -1.09
C HIS A 36 6.91 -19.17 -1.12
N THR A 37 6.28 -20.08 -1.87
CA THR A 37 6.74 -21.46 -2.07
C THR A 37 6.96 -21.77 -3.54
N ASP A 38 6.87 -20.79 -4.43
CA ASP A 38 6.93 -20.99 -5.88
C ASP A 38 8.34 -20.78 -6.40
N HIS A 39 9.15 -21.86 -6.37
CA HIS A 39 10.53 -21.84 -6.82
C HIS A 39 10.69 -21.25 -8.24
N ASP A 40 9.76 -21.57 -9.14
CA ASP A 40 9.83 -21.18 -10.55
C ASP A 40 9.70 -19.65 -10.73
N LEU A 41 8.97 -18.98 -9.85
CA LEU A 41 8.76 -17.52 -9.88
C LEU A 41 9.71 -16.77 -8.94
N VAL A 42 10.11 -17.37 -7.82
CA VAL A 42 10.92 -16.71 -6.77
C VAL A 42 12.42 -16.78 -7.07
N THR A 43 12.96 -17.94 -7.46
CA THR A 43 14.39 -18.11 -7.78
C THR A 43 14.82 -17.27 -8.99
N GLY A 44 13.84 -16.80 -9.78
CA GLY A 44 14.07 -15.77 -10.79
C GLY A 44 14.32 -14.38 -10.20
N PHE A 45 13.57 -13.93 -9.16
CA PHE A 45 13.39 -12.49 -8.90
C PHE A 45 13.01 -11.95 -7.49
N LEU A 46 12.54 -12.68 -6.45
CA LEU A 46 11.80 -12.09 -5.30
C LEU A 46 12.33 -12.45 -3.85
N LYS A 47 12.14 -11.59 -2.81
CA LYS A 47 12.41 -11.80 -1.34
C LYS A 47 11.09 -11.83 -0.51
N ASP A 48 11.04 -12.16 0.78
CA ASP A 48 9.77 -12.39 1.55
C ASP A 48 9.43 -11.32 2.62
N TRP A 49 8.13 -11.07 2.86
CA TRP A 49 7.60 -10.38 4.05
C TRP A 49 6.46 -11.18 4.74
N GLN A 50 6.66 -11.65 5.98
CA GLN A 50 5.69 -12.38 6.83
C GLN A 50 4.93 -13.52 6.10
N GLY A 51 5.39 -13.95 4.94
CA GLY A 51 4.71 -14.89 4.07
C GLY A 51 4.72 -16.28 4.65
N ILE A 52 5.86 -16.69 5.22
CA ILE A 52 6.04 -18.03 5.79
C ILE A 52 5.06 -18.35 6.93
N ASP A 53 4.75 -17.38 7.79
CA ASP A 53 3.84 -17.59 8.93
C ASP A 53 2.41 -17.89 8.48
N ARG A 54 2.05 -17.46 7.27
CA ARG A 54 0.70 -17.59 6.68
C ARG A 54 0.62 -18.66 5.59
N LEU A 55 1.65 -19.49 5.42
CA LEU A 55 1.66 -20.55 4.39
C LEU A 55 0.67 -21.67 4.68
N THR A 56 0.48 -22.04 5.94
CA THR A 56 -0.44 -23.10 6.36
C THR A 56 -1.80 -22.56 6.76
N SER A 57 -2.83 -23.41 6.72
CA SER A 57 -4.14 -23.14 7.31
C SER A 57 -4.42 -24.22 8.38
N PRO A 58 -4.50 -23.86 9.68
CA PRO A 58 -4.34 -22.51 10.25
C PRO A 58 -2.90 -21.95 10.09
N PRO A 59 -2.71 -20.62 10.19
CA PRO A 59 -1.39 -20.02 10.15
C PRO A 59 -0.45 -20.65 11.17
N HIS A 60 0.83 -20.78 10.81
CA HIS A 60 1.88 -21.29 11.70
C HIS A 60 1.67 -22.75 12.20
N ALA A 61 0.78 -23.53 11.58
CA ALA A 61 0.48 -24.90 11.97
C ALA A 61 1.62 -25.90 11.69
N ASN A 62 2.44 -25.62 10.67
CA ASN A 62 3.64 -26.38 10.36
C ASN A 62 4.74 -25.41 9.92
N TYR A 63 5.36 -24.78 10.92
CA TYR A 63 6.33 -23.72 10.69
C TYR A 63 7.62 -24.26 10.05
N THR A 64 8.12 -25.42 10.48
CA THR A 64 9.31 -26.05 9.89
C THR A 64 9.14 -26.31 8.39
N TYR A 65 7.98 -26.82 7.96
CA TYR A 65 7.66 -26.96 6.53
C TYR A 65 7.67 -25.61 5.81
N SER A 66 7.13 -24.57 6.45
CA SER A 66 7.06 -23.21 5.91
C SER A 66 8.46 -22.60 5.72
N VAL A 67 9.38 -22.85 6.66
CA VAL A 67 10.80 -22.47 6.54
C VAL A 67 11.48 -23.26 5.43
N GLU A 68 11.31 -24.58 5.39
CA GLU A 68 11.94 -25.42 4.37
C GLU A 68 11.53 -25.02 2.96
N THR A 69 10.22 -24.95 2.70
CA THR A 69 9.71 -24.70 1.35
C THR A 69 10.02 -23.29 0.85
N SER A 70 10.06 -22.29 1.73
CA SER A 70 10.34 -20.89 1.34
C SER A 70 11.81 -20.67 1.00
N ILE A 71 12.73 -21.18 1.83
CA ILE A 71 14.17 -21.08 1.57
C ILE A 71 14.54 -21.88 0.32
N LEU A 72 13.98 -23.08 0.16
CA LEU A 72 14.16 -23.87 -1.05
C LEU A 72 13.55 -23.20 -2.28
N ALA A 73 12.48 -22.41 -2.14
CA ALA A 73 11.89 -21.67 -3.25
C ALA A 73 12.73 -20.46 -3.72
N GLY A 74 13.78 -20.06 -2.99
CA GLY A 74 14.65 -18.95 -3.39
C GLY A 74 14.56 -17.72 -2.48
N VAL A 75 13.80 -17.76 -1.38
CA VAL A 75 13.73 -16.63 -0.45
C VAL A 75 15.08 -16.44 0.26
N ASP A 76 15.64 -15.23 0.18
CA ASP A 76 16.94 -14.90 0.79
C ASP A 76 16.83 -14.37 2.22
N MET A 77 15.83 -13.52 2.45
CA MET A 77 15.62 -12.81 3.72
C MET A 77 14.18 -13.01 4.14
N VAL A 78 14.00 -13.63 5.29
CA VAL A 78 12.69 -13.87 5.90
C VAL A 78 12.42 -12.81 6.96
N MET A 79 11.33 -12.09 6.78
CA MET A 79 10.84 -11.10 7.72
C MET A 79 10.08 -11.77 8.87
N VAL A 80 10.77 -12.07 9.97
CA VAL A 80 10.16 -12.68 11.16
C VAL A 80 10.11 -11.66 12.30
N PRO A 81 8.99 -10.94 12.49
CA PRO A 81 8.90 -9.86 13.48
C PRO A 81 8.83 -10.36 14.93
N TYR A 82 8.33 -11.57 15.18
CA TYR A 82 8.02 -12.05 16.53
C TYR A 82 8.72 -13.36 16.89
N TYR A 83 8.71 -14.35 15.98
CA TYR A 83 9.19 -15.72 16.25
C TYR A 83 10.60 -16.01 15.73
N PHE A 84 11.49 -15.01 15.74
CA PHE A 84 12.82 -15.12 15.11
C PHE A 84 13.69 -16.23 15.72
N THR A 85 13.56 -16.51 17.03
CA THR A 85 14.30 -17.59 17.69
C THR A 85 13.88 -18.96 17.17
N GLU A 86 12.57 -19.17 16.96
CA GLU A 86 12.04 -20.41 16.40
C GLU A 86 12.49 -20.59 14.95
N PHE A 87 12.39 -19.54 14.15
CA PHE A 87 12.91 -19.52 12.77
C PHE A 87 14.39 -19.92 12.69
N ILE A 88 15.24 -19.33 13.54
CA ILE A 88 16.68 -19.64 13.55
C ILE A 88 16.92 -21.10 13.93
N ASN A 89 16.20 -21.63 14.92
CA ASN A 89 16.33 -23.02 15.36
C ASN A 89 15.91 -23.99 14.25
N ASP A 90 14.78 -23.75 13.61
CA ASP A 90 14.24 -24.60 12.54
C ASP A 90 15.15 -24.56 11.30
N LEU A 91 15.57 -23.37 10.85
CA LEU A 91 16.49 -23.23 9.73
C LEU A 91 17.82 -23.94 10.01
N THR A 92 18.37 -23.77 11.23
CA THR A 92 19.61 -24.44 11.63
C THR A 92 19.46 -25.95 11.64
N TYR A 93 18.32 -26.46 12.12
CA TYR A 93 18.01 -27.88 12.10
C TYR A 93 17.93 -28.42 10.66
N LEU A 94 17.21 -27.73 9.78
CA LEU A 94 17.03 -28.11 8.38
C LEU A 94 18.36 -28.17 7.62
N VAL A 95 19.25 -27.20 7.84
CA VAL A 95 20.59 -27.18 7.23
C VAL A 95 21.48 -28.29 7.79
N LYS A 96 21.53 -28.48 9.11
CA LYS A 96 22.36 -29.52 9.75
C LYS A 96 22.00 -30.93 9.33
N ASN A 97 20.73 -31.18 9.00
CA ASN A 97 20.23 -32.47 8.55
C ASN A 97 20.16 -32.60 7.02
N ASN A 98 20.72 -31.63 6.27
CA ASN A 98 20.77 -31.61 4.80
C ASN A 98 19.39 -31.54 4.10
N PHE A 99 18.34 -31.06 4.78
CA PHE A 99 17.06 -30.73 4.13
C PHE A 99 17.19 -29.46 3.27
N ILE A 100 17.99 -28.50 3.74
CA ILE A 100 18.40 -27.33 2.97
C ILE A 100 19.90 -27.43 2.71
N PRO A 101 20.36 -27.42 1.44
CA PRO A 101 21.78 -27.47 1.12
C PRO A 101 22.48 -26.17 1.58
N THR A 102 23.70 -26.29 2.11
CA THR A 102 24.50 -25.14 2.54
C THR A 102 24.70 -24.12 1.42
N ASP A 103 24.86 -24.57 0.17
CA ASP A 103 24.98 -23.70 -1.01
C ASP A 103 23.78 -22.74 -1.18
N ARG A 104 22.56 -23.14 -0.76
CA ARG A 104 21.38 -22.25 -0.78
C ARG A 104 21.51 -21.14 0.25
N ILE A 105 22.09 -21.44 1.41
CA ILE A 105 22.36 -20.44 2.45
C ILE A 105 23.47 -19.49 2.01
N ASP A 106 24.52 -20.02 1.39
CA ASP A 106 25.63 -19.21 0.87
C ASP A 106 25.15 -18.23 -0.22
N ASP A 107 24.32 -18.67 -1.17
CA ASP A 107 23.71 -17.79 -2.18
C ASP A 107 22.82 -16.71 -1.55
N ALA A 108 21.97 -17.06 -0.56
CA ALA A 108 21.14 -16.09 0.15
C ALA A 108 21.99 -15.04 0.89
N VAL A 109 23.04 -15.48 1.60
CA VAL A 109 23.94 -14.59 2.35
C VAL A 109 24.75 -13.70 1.41
N GLU A 110 25.27 -14.24 0.30
CA GLU A 110 26.02 -13.47 -0.70
C GLU A 110 25.17 -12.32 -1.26
N ARG A 111 23.90 -12.57 -1.60
CA ARG A 111 22.97 -11.53 -2.08
C ARG A 111 22.72 -10.45 -1.03
N ILE A 112 22.51 -10.85 0.23
CA ILE A 112 22.28 -9.91 1.33
C ILE A 112 23.52 -9.03 1.55
N LEU A 113 24.70 -9.64 1.60
CA LEU A 113 25.96 -8.92 1.81
C LEU A 113 26.27 -8.01 0.63
N SER A 114 26.05 -8.47 -0.61
CA SER A 114 26.26 -7.67 -1.83
C SER A 114 25.46 -6.36 -1.79
N VAL A 115 24.19 -6.41 -1.38
CA VAL A 115 23.37 -5.20 -1.22
C VAL A 115 23.91 -4.30 -0.11
N LYS A 116 24.29 -4.87 1.05
CA LYS A 116 24.82 -4.08 2.18
C LYS A 116 26.13 -3.36 1.84
N PHE A 117 27.03 -4.02 1.12
CA PHE A 117 28.26 -3.41 0.62
C PHE A 117 27.98 -2.35 -0.44
N THR A 118 27.09 -2.63 -1.39
CA THR A 118 26.72 -1.66 -2.44
C THR A 118 26.12 -0.37 -1.87
N LEU A 119 25.35 -0.49 -0.79
CA LEU A 119 24.77 0.67 -0.08
C LEU A 119 25.75 1.39 0.85
N GLY A 120 26.98 0.88 1.02
CA GLY A 120 27.99 1.45 1.92
C GLY A 120 27.61 1.33 3.41
N LEU A 121 26.78 0.34 3.78
CA LEU A 121 26.33 0.17 5.17
C LEU A 121 27.45 -0.26 6.12
N PHE A 122 28.57 -0.79 5.60
CA PHE A 122 29.73 -1.12 6.42
C PHE A 122 30.59 0.12 6.70
N GLU A 123 30.61 1.07 5.78
CA GLU A 123 31.32 2.36 5.92
C GLU A 123 30.50 3.36 6.73
N ASN A 124 29.18 3.40 6.52
CA ASN A 124 28.25 4.32 7.18
C ASN A 124 27.12 3.54 7.89
N PRO A 125 27.42 2.82 9.00
CA PRO A 125 26.45 1.97 9.68
C PRO A 125 25.45 2.74 10.56
N TYR A 126 25.68 4.04 10.79
CA TYR A 126 24.89 4.87 11.70
C TYR A 126 24.16 5.99 10.96
N THR A 127 23.04 6.41 11.54
CA THR A 127 22.24 7.51 11.02
C THR A 127 23.00 8.83 11.04
N ASP A 128 22.91 9.59 9.95
CA ASP A 128 23.36 10.97 9.90
C ASP A 128 22.30 11.92 10.50
N PHE A 129 22.59 12.45 11.68
CA PHE A 129 21.68 13.38 12.37
C PHE A 129 21.54 14.74 11.68
N SER A 130 22.41 15.09 10.72
CA SER A 130 22.27 16.33 9.95
C SER A 130 21.01 16.35 9.08
N LEU A 131 20.49 15.18 8.73
CA LEU A 131 19.30 14.99 7.89
C LEU A 131 17.98 15.11 8.67
N ILE A 132 18.00 15.41 9.97
CA ILE A 132 16.77 15.51 10.79
C ILE A 132 15.77 16.52 10.22
N ASN A 133 16.27 17.60 9.60
CA ASN A 133 15.44 18.65 9.01
C ASN A 133 14.87 18.27 7.63
N GLU A 134 15.24 17.11 7.07
CA GLU A 134 14.61 16.59 5.86
C GLU A 134 13.23 15.97 6.15
N VAL A 135 12.98 15.54 7.40
CA VAL A 135 11.69 15.00 7.81
C VAL A 135 10.63 16.09 7.79
N GLY A 136 9.64 15.95 6.92
CA GLY A 136 8.56 16.94 6.77
C GLY A 136 8.98 18.22 6.04
N ARG A 137 10.10 18.20 5.31
CA ARG A 137 10.61 19.36 4.56
C ARG A 137 9.63 19.90 3.51
N GLN A 138 8.81 19.03 2.92
CA GLN A 138 7.77 19.46 1.98
C GLN A 138 6.61 20.11 2.74
N GLU A 139 6.28 21.35 2.37
CA GLU A 139 5.07 22.00 2.84
C GLU A 139 3.85 21.18 2.43
N ARG A 140 3.05 20.77 3.41
CA ARG A 140 1.77 20.10 3.20
C ARG A 140 0.66 21.12 3.42
N THR A 141 -0.26 21.22 2.47
CA THR A 141 -1.47 22.02 2.60
C THR A 141 -2.69 21.11 2.69
N THR A 142 -3.71 21.54 3.42
CA THR A 142 -5.01 20.86 3.41
C THR A 142 -5.81 21.30 2.18
N ILE A 143 -6.85 20.55 1.80
CA ILE A 143 -7.76 20.98 0.71
C ILE A 143 -8.35 22.36 1.03
N LEU A 144 -8.76 22.60 2.28
CA LEU A 144 -9.25 23.90 2.72
C LEU A 144 -8.17 25.00 2.61
N GLY A 145 -6.93 24.69 3.00
CA GLY A 145 -5.79 25.61 2.88
C GLY A 145 -5.47 25.95 1.42
N ALA A 146 -5.52 24.96 0.53
CA ALA A 146 -5.34 25.14 -0.91
C ALA A 146 -6.46 26.01 -1.50
N ILE A 147 -7.73 25.75 -1.15
CA ILE A 147 -8.87 26.57 -1.58
C ILE A 147 -8.69 28.02 -1.14
N LYS A 148 -8.41 28.26 0.14
CA LYS A 148 -8.19 29.61 0.69
C LYS A 148 -7.03 30.35 0.02
N SER A 149 -6.02 29.64 -0.46
CA SER A 149 -4.86 30.22 -1.14
C SER A 149 -5.10 30.47 -2.64
N ALA A 150 -6.05 29.75 -3.24
CA ALA A 150 -6.33 29.81 -4.68
C ALA A 150 -7.42 30.82 -5.04
N VAL A 151 -8.36 31.11 -4.12
CA VAL A 151 -9.42 32.11 -4.33
C VAL A 151 -8.91 33.55 -4.21
N ASP A 152 -9.66 34.50 -4.76
CA ASP A 152 -9.37 35.93 -4.62
C ASP A 152 -9.38 36.35 -3.12
N PRO A 153 -8.48 37.24 -2.66
CA PRO A 153 -8.42 37.66 -1.25
C PRO A 153 -9.70 38.29 -0.68
N GLY A 154 -10.60 38.80 -1.53
CA GLY A 154 -11.91 39.31 -1.13
C GLY A 154 -12.99 38.23 -0.97
N THR A 155 -12.69 36.97 -1.29
CA THR A 155 -13.63 35.84 -1.20
C THR A 155 -13.71 35.33 0.23
N GLU A 156 -14.91 35.30 0.80
CA GLU A 156 -15.15 34.68 2.11
C GLU A 156 -15.27 33.16 1.98
N VAL A 157 -14.41 32.42 2.68
CA VAL A 157 -14.43 30.95 2.70
C VAL A 157 -14.86 30.45 4.07
N ILE A 158 -16.09 29.94 4.14
CA ILE A 158 -16.67 29.32 5.35
C ILE A 158 -16.56 27.79 5.24
N TYR A 159 -16.12 27.15 6.32
CA TYR A 159 -16.04 25.69 6.43
C TYR A 159 -17.08 25.18 7.40
N VAL A 160 -17.88 24.21 6.95
CA VAL A 160 -18.82 23.43 7.76
C VAL A 160 -18.70 21.98 7.36
N GLU A 161 -18.47 21.10 8.33
CA GLU A 161 -18.20 19.67 8.07
C GLU A 161 -19.43 18.93 7.53
N ASN A 162 -20.57 19.05 8.20
CA ASN A 162 -21.82 18.36 7.85
C ASN A 162 -23.01 19.32 7.88
N PRO A 163 -23.12 20.24 6.90
CA PRO A 163 -24.24 21.19 6.86
C PRO A 163 -25.57 20.48 6.55
N ASP A 164 -26.64 20.93 7.20
CA ASP A 164 -28.00 20.54 6.82
C ASP A 164 -28.52 21.37 5.64
N SER A 165 -29.62 20.94 5.03
CA SER A 165 -30.21 21.63 3.88
C SER A 165 -30.71 23.05 4.21
N LYS A 166 -31.07 23.32 5.47
CA LYS A 166 -31.51 24.65 5.91
C LYS A 166 -30.33 25.63 5.93
N TYR A 167 -29.19 25.20 6.42
CA TYR A 167 -27.96 25.98 6.43
C TYR A 167 -27.50 26.29 5.00
N ALA A 168 -27.49 25.28 4.13
CA ALA A 168 -27.12 25.43 2.72
C ALA A 168 -28.02 26.45 1.98
N THR A 169 -29.33 26.46 2.28
CA THR A 169 -30.30 27.33 1.58
C THR A 169 -30.37 28.76 2.14
N SER A 170 -30.14 28.95 3.45
CA SER A 170 -30.38 30.24 4.12
C SER A 170 -29.20 31.21 4.10
N SER A 171 -28.01 30.74 3.73
CA SER A 171 -26.75 31.46 3.97
C SER A 171 -26.33 32.40 2.83
N GLY A 172 -27.00 32.36 1.67
CA GLY A 172 -26.70 33.28 0.55
C GLY A 172 -25.35 33.03 -0.14
N PHE A 173 -24.83 31.81 -0.08
CA PHE A 173 -23.57 31.42 -0.74
C PHE A 173 -23.70 31.40 -2.28
N ASP A 174 -22.64 31.78 -3.00
CA ASP A 174 -22.61 31.75 -4.47
C ASP A 174 -22.49 30.32 -5.03
N TYR A 175 -21.64 29.50 -4.41
CA TYR A 175 -21.40 28.09 -4.74
C TYR A 175 -20.80 27.35 -3.55
N ALA A 176 -20.86 26.02 -3.55
CA ALA A 176 -20.27 25.16 -2.52
C ALA A 176 -19.18 24.25 -3.09
N ILE A 177 -18.18 23.93 -2.26
CA ILE A 177 -17.21 22.87 -2.52
C ILE A 177 -17.43 21.78 -1.46
N VAL A 178 -17.83 20.60 -1.90
CA VAL A 178 -18.13 19.45 -1.05
C VAL A 178 -17.00 18.45 -1.18
N VAL A 179 -16.31 18.14 -0.08
CA VAL A 179 -15.19 17.19 -0.06
C VAL A 179 -15.61 15.93 0.68
N VAL A 180 -15.66 14.80 -0.01
CA VAL A 180 -16.19 13.52 0.49
C VAL A 180 -15.37 12.35 -0.08
N GLY A 181 -15.55 11.12 0.39
CA GLY A 181 -14.67 10.04 -0.04
C GLY A 181 -14.78 8.72 0.71
N GLU A 182 -13.69 7.95 0.68
CA GLU A 182 -13.48 6.75 1.50
C GLU A 182 -12.81 7.11 2.84
N HIS A 183 -13.02 6.26 3.85
CA HIS A 183 -12.15 6.27 5.02
C HIS A 183 -10.76 5.71 4.66
N THR A 184 -9.74 6.12 5.41
CA THR A 184 -8.39 5.56 5.27
C THR A 184 -8.40 4.08 5.66
N CYS A 185 -7.86 3.23 4.79
CA CYS A 185 -7.70 1.81 5.02
C CYS A 185 -6.38 1.31 4.41
N ALA A 186 -5.94 0.13 4.83
CA ALA A 186 -4.78 -0.55 4.27
C ALA A 186 -5.07 -2.06 4.17
N GLU A 187 -4.52 -2.69 3.14
CA GLU A 187 -4.62 -4.14 2.90
C GLU A 187 -6.08 -4.64 2.94
N SER A 188 -6.34 -5.76 3.63
CA SER A 188 -7.66 -6.39 3.68
C SER A 188 -8.74 -5.54 4.35
N ALA A 189 -8.38 -4.55 5.16
CA ALA A 189 -9.36 -3.62 5.72
C ALA A 189 -9.99 -2.73 4.63
N GLY A 190 -9.35 -2.62 3.47
CA GLY A 190 -9.88 -1.94 2.30
C GLY A 190 -10.71 -2.82 1.38
N ASP A 191 -10.82 -4.13 1.60
CA ASP A 191 -11.61 -4.99 0.72
C ASP A 191 -13.11 -4.61 0.82
N SER A 192 -13.71 -4.21 -0.30
CA SER A 192 -15.09 -3.75 -0.34
C SER A 192 -15.81 -4.32 -1.56
N PRO A 193 -16.95 -5.03 -1.37
CA PRO A 193 -17.75 -5.54 -2.48
C PRO A 193 -18.69 -4.49 -3.09
N THR A 194 -18.91 -3.36 -2.39
CA THR A 194 -19.89 -2.34 -2.81
C THR A 194 -19.26 -1.10 -3.44
N LEU A 195 -18.01 -0.78 -3.07
CA LEU A 195 -17.30 0.42 -3.55
C LEU A 195 -18.12 1.72 -3.37
N THR A 196 -18.83 1.82 -2.26
CA THR A 196 -19.65 2.97 -1.89
C THR A 196 -18.86 3.99 -1.07
N MET A 197 -19.19 5.26 -1.24
CA MET A 197 -18.65 6.35 -0.44
C MET A 197 -18.97 6.18 1.05
N ALA A 198 -18.10 6.67 1.93
CA ALA A 198 -18.33 6.65 3.37
C ALA A 198 -19.38 7.69 3.79
N ASP A 199 -20.19 7.31 4.78
CA ASP A 199 -21.09 8.25 5.45
C ASP A 199 -20.29 9.27 6.29
N PRO A 200 -20.76 10.53 6.40
CA PRO A 200 -22.04 11.07 5.90
C PRO A 200 -21.95 11.66 4.47
N GLY A 201 -20.98 11.25 3.65
CA GLY A 201 -20.73 11.85 2.33
C GLY A 201 -21.95 11.93 1.40
N PRO A 202 -22.72 10.84 1.21
CA PRO A 202 -23.97 10.86 0.45
C PRO A 202 -24.97 11.92 0.90
N ASP A 203 -25.17 12.04 2.22
CA ASP A 203 -26.12 12.99 2.81
C ASP A 203 -25.65 14.43 2.63
N VAL A 204 -24.35 14.68 2.78
CA VAL A 204 -23.77 16.01 2.55
C VAL A 204 -23.93 16.44 1.09
N ILE A 205 -23.67 15.55 0.14
CA ILE A 205 -23.90 15.84 -1.29
C ILE A 205 -25.37 16.19 -1.51
N ASN A 206 -26.30 15.36 -1.03
CA ASN A 206 -27.73 15.59 -1.23
C ASN A 206 -28.21 16.91 -0.60
N ASN A 207 -27.77 17.20 0.63
CA ASN A 207 -28.20 18.40 1.35
C ASN A 207 -27.67 19.70 0.73
N VAL A 208 -26.47 19.68 0.14
CA VAL A 208 -25.80 20.87 -0.40
C VAL A 208 -26.08 21.05 -1.89
N CYS A 209 -25.82 20.02 -2.69
CA CYS A 209 -25.86 20.10 -4.15
C CYS A 209 -27.28 20.19 -4.73
N GLN A 210 -28.31 19.81 -3.96
CA GLN A 210 -29.70 20.05 -4.38
C GLN A 210 -30.15 21.50 -4.12
N SER A 211 -29.48 22.22 -3.22
CA SER A 211 -29.89 23.57 -2.80
C SER A 211 -29.16 24.69 -3.53
N MET A 212 -27.97 24.43 -4.08
CA MET A 212 -27.13 25.43 -4.73
C MET A 212 -26.11 24.78 -5.66
N LYS A 213 -25.42 25.59 -6.48
CA LYS A 213 -24.35 25.09 -7.33
C LYS A 213 -23.22 24.49 -6.50
N CYS A 214 -22.81 23.28 -6.82
CA CYS A 214 -21.78 22.58 -6.06
C CYS A 214 -20.69 21.94 -6.93
N VAL A 215 -19.47 21.97 -6.42
CA VAL A 215 -18.35 21.16 -6.91
C VAL A 215 -18.09 20.06 -5.89
N VAL A 216 -18.14 18.80 -6.30
CA VAL A 216 -17.82 17.66 -5.43
C VAL A 216 -16.39 17.20 -5.71
N ILE A 217 -15.56 17.17 -4.67
CA ILE A 217 -14.22 16.60 -4.68
C ILE A 217 -14.28 15.25 -3.97
N VAL A 218 -13.97 14.18 -4.69
CA VAL A 218 -13.95 12.80 -4.17
C VAL A 218 -12.51 12.38 -3.89
N ILE A 219 -12.25 12.05 -2.62
CA ILE A 219 -10.98 11.52 -2.13
C ILE A 219 -11.12 10.01 -1.93
N SER A 220 -10.46 9.22 -2.78
CA SER A 220 -10.59 7.76 -2.75
C SER A 220 -9.35 7.06 -3.27
N GLY A 221 -9.11 5.83 -2.83
CA GLY A 221 -7.99 5.02 -3.33
C GLY A 221 -8.28 4.34 -4.67
N ARG A 222 -9.54 4.41 -5.13
CA ARG A 222 -10.10 3.65 -6.26
C ARG A 222 -11.41 4.29 -6.73
N PRO A 223 -11.95 3.91 -7.91
CA PRO A 223 -13.26 4.34 -8.34
C PRO A 223 -14.39 3.93 -7.36
N LEU A 224 -15.38 4.82 -7.19
CA LEU A 224 -16.55 4.60 -6.33
C LEU A 224 -17.86 4.73 -7.12
N VAL A 225 -18.93 4.15 -6.58
CA VAL A 225 -20.29 4.31 -7.10
C VAL A 225 -20.79 5.73 -6.82
N LEU A 226 -20.99 6.52 -7.88
CA LEU A 226 -21.46 7.90 -7.81
C LEU A 226 -22.78 8.15 -8.54
N GLU A 227 -23.26 7.20 -9.36
CA GLU A 227 -24.48 7.32 -10.17
C GLU A 227 -25.68 7.95 -9.44
N PRO A 228 -25.99 7.59 -8.17
CA PRO A 228 -27.14 8.16 -7.46
C PRO A 228 -27.07 9.68 -7.24
N TYR A 229 -25.87 10.27 -7.29
CA TYR A 229 -25.64 11.67 -6.95
C TYR A 229 -25.22 12.52 -8.17
N LEU A 230 -24.85 11.91 -9.29
CA LEU A 230 -24.28 12.64 -10.44
C LEU A 230 -25.20 13.74 -10.99
N LEU A 231 -26.52 13.56 -10.92
CA LEU A 231 -27.48 14.55 -11.43
C LEU A 231 -27.59 15.81 -10.57
N SER A 232 -27.20 15.77 -9.30
CA SER A 232 -27.19 16.96 -8.43
C SER A 232 -25.84 17.69 -8.46
N ILE A 233 -24.78 17.09 -9.01
CA ILE A 233 -23.42 17.64 -8.98
C ILE A 233 -23.17 18.46 -10.25
N ASP A 234 -22.84 19.75 -10.12
CA ASP A 234 -22.50 20.59 -11.28
C ASP A 234 -21.10 20.31 -11.83
N ALA A 235 -20.15 19.98 -10.95
CA ALA A 235 -18.80 19.58 -11.33
C ALA A 235 -18.22 18.56 -10.35
N LEU A 236 -17.51 17.56 -10.87
CA LEU A 236 -16.92 16.47 -10.11
C LEU A 236 -15.40 16.42 -10.32
N VAL A 237 -14.65 16.28 -9.23
CA VAL A 237 -13.20 16.09 -9.24
C VAL A 237 -12.87 14.78 -8.52
N ALA A 238 -12.28 13.82 -9.23
CA ALA A 238 -11.65 12.66 -8.61
C ALA A 238 -10.21 13.03 -8.24
N ALA A 239 -9.96 13.27 -6.95
CA ALA A 239 -8.69 13.80 -6.47
C ALA A 239 -7.71 12.72 -5.98
N TRP A 240 -8.16 11.46 -5.84
CA TRP A 240 -7.36 10.33 -5.36
C TRP A 240 -6.73 10.60 -3.98
N ASN A 241 -5.74 9.81 -3.57
CA ASN A 241 -4.95 9.97 -2.34
C ASN A 241 -3.48 10.27 -2.66
#